data_AF-Q3M1S4-F1
#
_entry.id   AF-Q3M1S4-F1
#
_cell.length_a   1.000
_cell.length_b   1.000
_cell.length_c   1.000
_cell.angle_alpha   90.00
_cell.angle_beta   90.00
_cell.angle_gamma   90.00
#
_symmetry.space_group_name_H-M   'P 1'
#
loop_
_entity.id
_entity.type
_entity.pdbx_description
1 polymer ?
#
loop_
_entity_poly.entity_id
_entity_poly.type
_entity_poly.pdbx_seq_one_letter_code
_entity_poly.pdbx_strand_id
1 'polypeptide(L)'
;MSNVLNVSITPHREFMPAETEGQKLFLMLKLRPTKEVAVSRPPTTFAFVIDTSGSMYEIVTGETTPTGVTYTQDAKEYSQVTGGKSKIDIVIESLLALVRSGRLEASDRVAIVQFDDTASQIIDLTPATQVSQLENAIAQLRSFSGGTRMGLGLRRALDMLSGQDMAVRRTLLFTDGQTFDEDICRALASDFATKNIPITALGVGEDFKEDLLSHLSDSTGGTLFYVVPGNAVGTQVSILDLPNRIIADYIQAQKEVITNLALTVKTVKGVELNRIVRAYPTQAEFSLTQESYPIGNAAAGDETIFILEFRMNSRPASRVRIAQLGLTYDIPGQNRRGELPPQNLVVQFVAGQGGATQVDQEVMDYVQQCNISNLVNQATKIADRDPQKAEELLETARRMTVRIGNKEMEESLNGAQQELRKTRQISAGTRKTVKMGAKGKTVKIGSDINDELSEEEMRKLTGT
;
A
#
# COMPACT_ATOMS: atom_id res chain seq x y z
N MET A 1 22.85 -21.60 9.26
CA MET A 1 21.39 -21.41 9.37
C MET A 1 20.84 -21.39 7.96
N SER A 2 19.72 -22.09 7.71
CA SER A 2 19.05 -22.06 6.41
C SER A 2 18.65 -20.61 6.07
N ASN A 3 18.86 -20.22 4.82
CA ASN A 3 18.40 -18.93 4.33
C ASN A 3 16.87 -18.96 4.29
N VAL A 4 16.21 -18.10 5.05
CA VAL A 4 14.74 -18.10 5.23
C VAL A 4 14.01 -17.20 4.25
N LEU A 5 14.77 -16.35 3.55
CA LEU A 5 14.30 -15.41 2.55
C LEU A 5 15.15 -15.58 1.29
N ASN A 6 14.51 -15.99 0.20
CA ASN A 6 15.16 -15.99 -1.11
C ASN A 6 15.21 -14.56 -1.62
N VAL A 7 16.40 -14.12 -2.04
CA VAL A 7 16.65 -12.76 -2.48
C VAL A 7 17.38 -12.78 -3.80
N SER A 8 16.88 -12.01 -4.77
CA SER A 8 17.57 -11.72 -6.03
C SER A 8 17.74 -10.21 -6.19
N ILE A 9 18.92 -9.80 -6.68
CA ILE A 9 19.32 -8.41 -6.88
C ILE A 9 19.75 -8.27 -8.34
N THR A 10 18.91 -7.65 -9.17
CA THR A 10 19.11 -7.60 -10.63
C THR A 10 19.13 -6.15 -11.11
N PRO A 11 20.25 -5.64 -11.64
CA PRO A 11 20.27 -4.33 -12.27
C PRO A 11 19.62 -4.41 -13.64
N HIS A 12 18.93 -3.34 -14.07
CA HIS A 12 18.40 -3.30 -15.43
C HIS A 12 19.50 -3.33 -16.51
N ARG A 13 20.75 -3.05 -16.13
CA ARG A 13 21.95 -3.09 -16.98
C ARG A 13 23.17 -3.49 -16.15
N GLU A 14 23.93 -4.44 -16.65
CA GLU A 14 25.26 -4.76 -16.11
C GLU A 14 26.35 -3.86 -16.70
N PHE A 15 26.12 -3.33 -17.89
CA PHE A 15 27.03 -2.46 -18.65
C PHE A 15 26.44 -1.06 -18.79
N MET A 16 27.21 -0.05 -18.41
CA MET A 16 26.81 1.36 -18.50
C MET A 16 27.82 2.17 -19.32
N PRO A 17 27.38 3.20 -20.07
CA PRO A 17 28.29 4.09 -20.76
C PRO A 17 29.27 4.77 -19.78
N ALA A 18 30.56 4.70 -20.09
CA ALA A 18 31.57 5.53 -19.43
C ALA A 18 31.38 7.00 -19.84
N GLU A 19 31.94 7.90 -19.02
CA GLU A 19 32.05 9.34 -19.29
C GLU A 19 30.72 10.06 -19.56
N THR A 20 29.61 9.47 -19.13
CA THR A 20 28.26 10.03 -19.30
C THR A 20 27.72 10.50 -17.95
N GLU A 21 27.32 11.76 -17.85
CA GLU A 21 26.74 12.34 -16.63
C GLU A 21 25.26 12.00 -16.45
N GLY A 22 24.80 12.02 -15.19
CA GLY A 22 23.37 11.95 -14.86
C GLY A 22 22.71 10.61 -15.16
N GLN A 23 23.50 9.54 -15.28
CA GLN A 23 22.98 8.21 -15.59
C GLN A 23 22.11 7.67 -14.46
N LYS A 24 21.02 6.99 -14.83
CA LYS A 24 20.16 6.26 -13.91
C LYS A 24 20.44 4.77 -13.98
N LEU A 25 20.49 4.12 -12.83
CA LEU A 25 20.46 2.67 -12.71
C LEU A 25 19.22 2.25 -11.93
N PHE A 26 18.37 1.48 -12.59
CA PHE A 26 17.27 0.77 -11.93
C PHE A 26 17.79 -0.58 -11.44
N LEU A 27 17.44 -0.92 -10.20
CA LEU A 27 17.77 -2.19 -9.56
C LEU A 27 16.48 -2.82 -9.05
N MET A 28 16.22 -4.06 -9.45
CA MET A 28 15.17 -4.88 -8.89
C MET A 28 15.70 -5.67 -7.69
N LEU A 29 15.01 -5.57 -6.56
CA LEU A 29 15.18 -6.42 -5.40
C LEU A 29 13.93 -7.29 -5.28
N LYS A 30 14.08 -8.59 -5.59
CA LYS A 30 13.01 -9.59 -5.51
C LYS A 30 13.18 -10.42 -4.25
N LEU A 31 12.15 -10.45 -3.40
CA LEU A 31 12.13 -11.17 -2.14
C LEU A 31 11.04 -12.25 -2.16
N ARG A 32 11.33 -13.44 -1.64
CA ARG A 32 10.32 -14.49 -1.41
C ARG A 32 10.61 -15.28 -0.14
N PRO A 33 9.69 -15.29 0.85
CA PRO A 33 9.82 -16.15 2.01
C PRO A 33 9.89 -17.63 1.60
N THR A 34 10.81 -18.37 2.20
CA THR A 34 10.96 -19.81 1.93
C THR A 34 9.81 -20.63 2.50
N LYS A 35 9.66 -21.87 2.04
CA LYS A 35 8.66 -22.82 2.58
C LYS A 35 8.81 -23.04 4.09
N GLU A 36 10.03 -22.93 4.63
CA GLU A 36 10.32 -23.09 6.06
C GLU A 36 9.58 -22.05 6.93
N VAL A 37 9.59 -20.78 6.52
CA VAL A 37 8.90 -19.72 7.26
C VAL A 37 7.45 -19.56 6.83
N ALA A 38 7.11 -19.94 5.59
CA ALA A 38 5.76 -19.82 5.04
C ALA A 38 4.70 -20.64 5.79
N VAL A 39 5.10 -21.71 6.48
CA VAL A 39 4.17 -22.56 7.27
C VAL A 39 3.87 -21.98 8.66
N SER A 40 4.64 -20.99 9.12
CA SER A 40 4.51 -20.46 10.47
C SER A 40 3.66 -19.20 10.45
N ARG A 41 2.41 -19.32 10.91
CA ARG A 41 1.50 -18.19 11.03
C ARG A 41 2.06 -17.17 12.05
N PRO A 42 2.18 -15.87 11.69
CA PRO A 42 2.60 -14.84 12.61
C PRO A 42 1.45 -14.42 13.55
N PRO A 43 1.72 -14.03 14.80
CA PRO A 43 0.74 -13.30 15.60
C PRO A 43 0.42 -11.97 14.92
N THR A 44 -0.84 -11.57 14.94
CA THR A 44 -1.29 -10.31 14.33
C THR A 44 -1.85 -9.35 15.36
N THR A 45 -1.55 -8.07 15.19
CA THR A 45 -2.05 -7.00 16.05
C THR A 45 -2.68 -5.91 15.20
N PHE A 46 -3.99 -5.76 15.35
CA PHE A 46 -4.80 -4.80 14.59
C PHE A 46 -5.30 -3.68 15.48
N ALA A 47 -5.10 -2.43 15.06
CA ALA A 47 -5.77 -1.27 15.61
C ALA A 47 -6.79 -0.73 14.60
N PHE A 48 -8.06 -0.76 14.96
CA PHE A 48 -9.13 -0.14 14.18
C PHE A 48 -9.31 1.29 14.66
N VAL A 49 -9.12 2.26 13.76
CA VAL A 49 -9.25 3.70 14.01
C VAL A 49 -10.48 4.17 13.25
N ILE A 50 -11.54 4.49 13.99
CA ILE A 50 -12.89 4.60 13.44
C ILE A 50 -13.39 6.03 13.62
N ASP A 51 -13.71 6.66 12.51
CA ASP A 51 -14.41 7.94 12.48
C ASP A 51 -15.83 7.75 13.02
N THR A 52 -16.19 8.52 14.05
CA THR A 52 -17.52 8.57 14.64
C THR A 52 -18.16 9.95 14.50
N SER A 53 -17.66 10.77 13.56
CA SER A 53 -18.24 12.08 13.26
C SER A 53 -19.64 11.96 12.64
N GLY A 54 -20.38 13.07 12.63
CA GLY A 54 -21.79 13.07 12.20
C GLY A 54 -22.05 12.52 10.80
N SER A 55 -21.13 12.70 9.85
CA SER A 55 -21.26 12.20 8.47
C SER A 55 -21.28 10.66 8.39
N MET A 56 -20.69 9.98 9.38
CA MET A 56 -20.71 8.52 9.49
C MET A 56 -22.11 7.96 9.84
N TYR A 57 -23.05 8.81 10.26
CA TYR A 57 -24.44 8.44 10.55
C TYR A 57 -25.35 8.58 9.32
N GLU A 58 -24.83 9.02 8.18
CA GLU A 58 -25.57 9.04 6.92
C GLU A 58 -25.99 7.63 6.51
N ILE A 59 -27.27 7.47 6.16
CA ILE A 59 -27.85 6.20 5.72
C ILE A 59 -27.36 5.85 4.31
N VAL A 60 -26.82 4.64 4.16
CA VAL A 60 -26.24 4.14 2.90
C VAL A 60 -26.99 2.97 2.30
N THR A 61 -27.86 2.29 3.07
CA THR A 61 -28.66 1.17 2.57
C THR A 61 -29.92 0.94 3.41
N GLY A 62 -30.89 0.22 2.85
CA GLY A 62 -32.16 -0.12 3.50
C GLY A 62 -33.26 0.93 3.34
N GLU A 63 -34.48 0.57 3.74
CA GLU A 63 -35.65 1.45 3.65
C GLU A 63 -35.63 2.50 4.76
N THR A 64 -35.93 3.74 4.39
CA THR A 64 -35.96 4.88 5.29
C THR A 64 -37.34 5.53 5.34
N THR A 65 -37.70 6.05 6.50
CA THR A 65 -38.92 6.84 6.71
C THR A 65 -38.52 8.28 7.08
N PRO A 66 -38.91 9.30 6.31
CA PRO A 66 -38.65 10.70 6.66
C PRO A 66 -39.32 11.06 7.99
N THR A 67 -38.59 11.76 8.86
CA THR A 67 -39.15 12.29 10.11
C THR A 67 -39.83 13.64 9.93
N GLY A 68 -39.59 14.31 8.80
CA GLY A 68 -40.02 15.68 8.53
C GLY A 68 -39.09 16.75 9.13
N VAL A 69 -38.04 16.37 9.86
CA VAL A 69 -37.04 17.30 10.39
C VAL A 69 -35.94 17.49 9.36
N THR A 70 -35.62 18.74 9.04
CA THR A 70 -34.41 19.11 8.28
C THR A 70 -33.46 19.90 9.16
N TYR A 71 -32.17 19.75 8.92
CA TYR A 71 -31.13 20.52 9.59
C TYR A 71 -29.98 20.80 8.63
N THR A 72 -29.20 21.83 8.92
CA THR A 72 -28.02 22.19 8.13
C THR A 72 -26.76 21.80 8.88
N GLN A 73 -25.86 21.06 8.23
CA GLN A 73 -24.54 20.71 8.73
C GLN A 73 -23.52 20.91 7.60
N ASP A 74 -22.39 21.56 7.89
CA ASP A 74 -21.33 21.83 6.91
C ASP A 74 -21.82 22.45 5.58
N ALA A 75 -22.78 23.39 5.69
CA ALA A 75 -23.46 24.05 4.57
C ALA A 75 -24.26 23.12 3.64
N LYS A 76 -24.46 21.85 4.02
CA LYS A 76 -25.37 20.90 3.36
C LYS A 76 -26.66 20.78 4.18
N GLU A 77 -27.80 20.67 3.49
CA GLU A 77 -29.11 20.45 4.12
C GLU A 77 -29.40 18.95 4.17
N TYR A 78 -29.73 18.46 5.36
CA TYR A 78 -30.00 17.05 5.63
C TYR A 78 -31.44 16.86 6.07
N SER A 79 -32.10 15.84 5.50
CA SER A 79 -33.38 15.35 5.99
C SER A 79 -33.13 14.22 6.98
N GLN A 80 -33.64 14.37 8.21
CA GLN A 80 -33.55 13.30 9.20
C GLN A 80 -34.54 12.18 8.83
N VAL A 81 -34.04 10.96 8.81
CA VAL A 81 -34.80 9.74 8.53
C VAL A 81 -34.66 8.73 9.66
N THR A 82 -35.62 7.83 9.79
CA THR A 82 -35.52 6.60 10.60
C THR A 82 -35.46 5.38 9.70
N GLY A 83 -34.90 4.28 10.19
CA GLY A 83 -34.66 3.08 9.38
C GLY A 83 -33.35 3.14 8.59
N GLY A 84 -33.14 2.14 7.73
CA GLY A 84 -31.90 1.94 6.99
C GLY A 84 -30.69 1.60 7.88
N LYS A 85 -29.51 1.52 7.27
CA LYS A 85 -28.22 1.36 7.93
C LYS A 85 -27.30 2.51 7.53
N SER A 86 -26.65 3.10 8.53
CA SER A 86 -25.65 4.14 8.34
C SER A 86 -24.26 3.59 7.97
N LYS A 87 -23.33 4.46 7.56
CA LYS A 87 -21.92 4.07 7.34
C LYS A 87 -21.33 3.41 8.59
N ILE A 88 -21.56 4.00 9.77
CA ILE A 88 -21.07 3.46 11.05
C ILE A 88 -21.72 2.11 11.40
N ASP A 89 -23.00 1.90 11.06
CA ASP A 89 -23.65 0.59 11.23
C ASP A 89 -22.93 -0.49 10.41
N ILE A 90 -22.55 -0.18 9.17
CA ILE A 90 -21.83 -1.12 8.33
C ILE A 90 -20.40 -1.38 8.84
N VAL A 91 -19.71 -0.36 9.37
CA VAL A 91 -18.41 -0.55 10.03
C VAL A 91 -18.55 -1.46 11.26
N ILE A 92 -19.54 -1.21 12.12
CA ILE A 92 -19.86 -2.04 13.28
C ILE A 92 -20.13 -3.49 12.86
N GLU A 93 -21.00 -3.69 11.86
CA GLU A 93 -21.31 -5.02 11.31
C GLU A 93 -20.05 -5.71 10.77
N SER A 94 -19.16 -4.97 10.12
CA SER A 94 -17.92 -5.51 9.57
C SER A 94 -16.94 -5.96 10.66
N LEU A 95 -16.80 -5.19 11.74
CA LEU A 95 -15.97 -5.56 12.89
C LEU A 95 -16.54 -6.78 13.61
N LEU A 96 -17.86 -6.81 13.81
CA LEU A 96 -18.55 -7.98 14.37
C LEU A 96 -18.37 -9.21 13.48
N ALA A 97 -18.46 -9.06 12.16
CA ALA A 97 -18.23 -10.14 11.22
C ALA A 97 -16.81 -10.68 11.31
N LEU A 98 -15.79 -9.82 11.41
CA LEU A 98 -14.40 -10.25 11.62
C LEU A 98 -14.25 -11.02 12.94
N VAL A 99 -14.73 -10.45 14.05
CA VAL A 99 -14.67 -11.07 15.39
C VAL A 99 -15.37 -12.44 15.41
N ARG A 100 -16.50 -12.56 14.71
CA ARG A 100 -17.30 -13.80 14.63
C ARG A 100 -16.87 -14.77 13.53
N SER A 101 -15.95 -14.38 12.66
CA SER A 101 -15.56 -15.15 11.47
C SER A 101 -14.88 -16.49 11.79
N GLY A 102 -14.39 -16.66 13.02
CA GLY A 102 -13.54 -17.79 13.41
C GLY A 102 -12.13 -17.76 12.79
N ARG A 103 -11.74 -16.66 12.13
CA ARG A 103 -10.41 -16.49 11.52
C ARG A 103 -9.35 -15.96 12.48
N LEU A 104 -9.78 -15.27 13.53
CA LEU A 104 -8.94 -14.76 14.59
C LEU A 104 -8.52 -15.87 15.55
N GLU A 105 -7.22 -15.94 15.86
CA GLU A 105 -6.63 -16.96 16.73
C GLU A 105 -6.17 -16.37 18.07
N ALA A 106 -5.78 -17.25 19.01
CA ALA A 106 -5.37 -16.87 20.37
C ALA A 106 -4.14 -15.95 20.42
N SER A 107 -3.31 -15.97 19.38
CA SER A 107 -2.11 -15.13 19.27
C SER A 107 -2.41 -13.73 18.77
N ASP A 108 -3.64 -13.45 18.33
CA ASP A 108 -3.99 -12.16 17.74
C ASP A 108 -4.54 -11.19 18.76
N ARG A 109 -4.35 -9.91 18.48
CA ARG A 109 -4.81 -8.81 19.32
C ARG A 109 -5.54 -7.77 18.50
N VAL A 110 -6.60 -7.23 19.10
CA VAL A 110 -7.43 -6.18 18.52
C VAL A 110 -7.52 -5.02 19.50
N ALA A 111 -7.25 -3.81 19.02
CA ALA A 111 -7.60 -2.56 19.69
C ALA A 111 -8.58 -1.76 18.84
N ILE A 112 -9.41 -0.97 19.50
CA ILE A 112 -10.39 -0.10 18.85
C ILE A 112 -10.25 1.30 19.42
N VAL A 113 -10.01 2.26 18.54
CA VAL A 113 -9.96 3.69 18.80
C VAL A 113 -11.08 4.32 17.99
N GLN A 114 -11.92 5.11 18.65
CA GLN A 114 -12.82 6.01 17.94
C GLN A 114 -12.26 7.43 17.92
N PHE A 115 -12.61 8.21 16.91
CA PHE A 115 -12.27 9.62 16.83
C PHE A 115 -13.37 10.46 16.18
N ASP A 116 -13.46 11.69 16.67
CA ASP A 116 -14.34 12.78 16.27
C ASP A 116 -13.60 14.11 16.59
N ASP A 117 -14.20 15.06 17.31
CA ASP A 117 -13.50 16.21 17.92
C ASP A 117 -12.41 15.78 18.92
N THR A 118 -12.51 14.57 19.46
CA THR A 118 -11.56 13.95 20.36
C THR A 118 -11.14 12.57 19.84
N ALA A 119 -10.25 11.88 20.54
CA ALA A 119 -10.02 10.47 20.31
C ALA A 119 -10.09 9.72 21.63
N SER A 120 -10.80 8.59 21.63
CA SER A 120 -10.94 7.71 22.79
C SER A 120 -10.62 6.27 22.42
N GLN A 121 -9.95 5.60 23.35
CA GLN A 121 -9.71 4.17 23.28
C GLN A 121 -10.96 3.47 23.80
N ILE A 122 -11.62 2.73 22.93
CA ILE A 122 -12.79 1.92 23.29
C ILE A 122 -12.35 0.60 23.90
N ILE A 123 -11.28 0.01 23.35
CA ILE A 123 -10.62 -1.14 23.96
C ILE A 123 -9.12 -1.14 23.63
N ASP A 124 -8.30 -1.53 24.61
CA ASP A 124 -6.86 -1.77 24.40
C ASP A 124 -6.61 -3.05 23.60
N LEU A 125 -5.33 -3.35 23.33
CA LEU A 125 -4.83 -4.57 22.68
C LEU A 125 -5.29 -5.85 23.39
N THR A 126 -6.48 -6.30 22.99
CA THR A 126 -7.19 -7.40 23.62
C THR A 126 -7.03 -8.66 22.78
N PRO A 127 -6.66 -9.80 23.39
CA PRO A 127 -6.65 -11.10 22.71
C PRO A 127 -7.94 -11.35 21.95
N ALA A 128 -7.82 -11.76 20.69
CA ALA A 128 -8.97 -11.92 19.79
C ALA A 128 -9.94 -13.03 20.23
N THR A 129 -9.50 -13.91 21.12
CA THR A 129 -10.31 -14.93 21.79
C THR A 129 -11.29 -14.36 22.82
N GLN A 130 -11.11 -13.12 23.28
CA GLN A 130 -12.03 -12.45 24.20
C GLN A 130 -13.23 -11.84 23.45
N VAL A 131 -13.92 -12.69 22.67
CA VAL A 131 -15.00 -12.32 21.75
C VAL A 131 -16.06 -11.43 22.41
N SER A 132 -16.58 -11.84 23.58
CA SER A 132 -17.62 -11.05 24.27
C SER A 132 -17.14 -9.66 24.70
N GLN A 133 -15.86 -9.48 25.06
CA GLN A 133 -15.33 -8.15 25.38
C GLN A 133 -15.21 -7.29 24.13
N LEU A 134 -14.75 -7.88 23.02
CA LEU A 134 -14.66 -7.19 21.73
C LEU A 134 -16.05 -6.79 21.20
N GLU A 135 -17.04 -7.67 21.30
CA GLU A 135 -18.43 -7.35 20.91
C GLU A 135 -19.01 -6.21 21.75
N ASN A 136 -18.80 -6.24 23.06
CA ASN A 136 -19.23 -5.16 23.95
C ASN A 136 -18.54 -3.83 23.62
N ALA A 137 -17.25 -3.86 23.30
CA ALA A 137 -16.50 -2.69 22.87
C ALA A 137 -17.02 -2.15 21.52
N ILE A 138 -17.24 -3.02 20.52
CA ILE A 138 -17.78 -2.62 19.21
C ILE A 138 -19.17 -1.98 19.35
N ALA A 139 -20.01 -2.48 20.27
CA ALA A 139 -21.33 -1.90 20.52
C ALA A 139 -21.29 -0.45 21.06
N GLN A 140 -20.16 -0.02 21.64
CA GLN A 140 -19.98 1.34 22.17
C GLN A 140 -19.65 2.39 21.09
N LEU A 141 -19.34 1.99 19.85
CA LEU A 141 -19.00 2.89 18.73
C LEU A 141 -20.14 3.82 18.25
N ARG A 142 -21.24 3.92 19.00
CA ARG A 142 -22.43 4.71 18.64
C ARG A 142 -22.45 6.10 19.28
N SER A 143 -21.45 6.44 20.09
CA SER A 143 -21.32 7.77 20.69
C SER A 143 -20.58 8.71 19.75
N PHE A 144 -21.26 9.75 19.25
CA PHE A 144 -20.65 10.82 18.48
C PHE A 144 -20.50 12.10 19.31
N SER A 145 -19.43 12.83 19.05
CA SER A 145 -19.34 14.27 19.25
C SER A 145 -19.00 14.94 17.91
N GLY A 146 -19.04 16.26 17.84
CA GLY A 146 -18.82 17.01 16.59
C GLY A 146 -17.43 16.75 15.98
N GLY A 147 -17.19 17.29 14.77
CA GLY A 147 -15.88 17.38 14.10
C GLY A 147 -15.10 16.09 13.85
N THR A 148 -13.88 16.26 13.31
CA THR A 148 -13.03 15.15 12.82
C THR A 148 -11.54 15.45 13.02
N ARG A 149 -10.92 14.87 14.05
CA ARG A 149 -9.49 14.94 14.37
C ARG A 149 -8.82 13.58 14.24
N MET A 150 -8.54 13.23 13.00
CA MET A 150 -7.96 11.93 12.60
C MET A 150 -6.57 11.73 13.21
N GLY A 151 -5.78 12.80 13.32
CA GLY A 151 -4.43 12.74 13.88
C GLY A 151 -4.43 12.25 15.33
N LEU A 152 -5.43 12.65 16.14
CA LEU A 152 -5.57 12.16 17.51
C LEU A 152 -5.84 10.64 17.56
N GLY A 153 -6.71 10.14 16.68
CA GLY A 153 -7.00 8.70 16.56
C GLY A 153 -5.78 7.90 16.12
N LEU A 154 -5.07 8.39 15.10
CA LEU A 154 -3.85 7.78 14.58
C LEU A 154 -2.72 7.77 15.63
N ARG A 155 -2.56 8.83 16.42
CA ARG A 155 -1.57 8.87 17.52
C ARG A 155 -1.82 7.76 18.53
N ARG A 156 -3.06 7.58 18.97
CA ARG A 156 -3.40 6.50 19.93
C ARG A 156 -3.11 5.12 19.37
N ALA A 157 -3.45 4.87 18.11
CA ALA A 157 -3.16 3.61 17.45
C ALA A 157 -1.64 3.35 17.35
N LEU A 158 -0.87 4.38 17.01
CA LEU A 158 0.59 4.27 16.99
C LEU A 158 1.15 3.92 18.38
N ASP A 159 0.68 4.59 19.43
CA ASP A 159 1.15 4.37 20.79
C ASP A 159 0.91 2.91 21.22
N MET A 160 -0.27 2.35 20.92
CA MET A 160 -0.60 0.94 21.19
C MET A 160 0.28 -0.03 20.40
N LEU A 161 0.48 0.22 19.10
CA LEU A 161 1.16 -0.71 18.20
C LEU A 161 2.70 -0.62 18.27
N SER A 162 3.24 0.53 18.68
CA SER A 162 4.68 0.80 18.64
C SER A 162 5.50 -0.09 19.56
N GLY A 163 4.91 -0.58 20.66
CA GLY A 163 5.54 -1.48 21.63
C GLY A 163 5.35 -2.97 21.34
N GLN A 164 4.70 -3.33 20.23
CA GLN A 164 4.50 -4.72 19.85
C GLN A 164 5.66 -5.18 18.95
N ASP A 165 6.41 -6.17 19.43
CA ASP A 165 7.50 -6.82 18.70
C ASP A 165 7.07 -8.20 18.20
N MET A 166 7.77 -8.73 17.18
CA MET A 166 7.56 -10.09 16.66
C MET A 166 6.09 -10.38 16.33
N ALA A 167 5.41 -9.41 15.73
CA ALA A 167 4.02 -9.50 15.27
C ALA A 167 3.83 -8.73 13.98
N VAL A 168 2.83 -9.14 13.19
CA VAL A 168 2.31 -8.32 12.08
C VAL A 168 1.43 -7.24 12.70
N ARG A 169 1.75 -5.97 12.46
CA ARG A 169 1.02 -4.82 13.01
C ARG A 169 0.31 -4.08 11.90
N ARG A 170 -0.97 -3.76 12.09
CA ARG A 170 -1.80 -3.08 11.09
C ARG A 170 -2.70 -2.04 11.73
N THR A 171 -2.82 -0.90 11.07
CA THR A 171 -3.83 0.11 11.38
C THR A 171 -4.86 0.14 10.27
N LEU A 172 -6.14 -0.05 10.60
CA LEU A 172 -7.24 0.17 9.66
C LEU A 172 -7.95 1.47 10.03
N LEU A 173 -7.90 2.45 9.14
CA LEU A 173 -8.52 3.75 9.32
C LEU A 173 -9.82 3.80 8.52
N PHE A 174 -10.96 3.99 9.20
CA PHE A 174 -12.27 4.19 8.57
C PHE A 174 -12.64 5.66 8.69
N THR A 175 -12.92 6.31 7.56
CA THR A 175 -13.34 7.71 7.54
C THR A 175 -14.08 8.02 6.25
N ASP A 176 -15.05 8.93 6.32
CA ASP A 176 -15.74 9.46 5.15
C ASP A 176 -15.40 10.94 4.88
N GLY A 177 -14.52 11.54 5.69
CA GLY A 177 -14.46 12.99 5.85
C GLY A 177 -13.13 13.68 5.60
N GLN A 178 -13.19 15.00 5.82
CA GLN A 178 -12.04 15.88 5.95
C GLN A 178 -11.62 15.93 7.42
N THR A 179 -10.34 16.19 7.69
CA THR A 179 -9.88 16.37 9.06
C THR A 179 -9.31 17.77 9.28
N PHE A 180 -9.43 18.26 10.53
CA PHE A 180 -8.88 19.55 10.96
C PHE A 180 -7.38 19.50 11.28
N ASP A 181 -6.80 18.31 11.45
CA ASP A 181 -5.42 18.11 11.88
C ASP A 181 -4.57 17.36 10.85
N GLU A 182 -4.68 17.75 9.56
CA GLU A 182 -3.92 17.14 8.46
C GLU A 182 -2.40 17.15 8.69
N ASP A 183 -1.85 18.25 9.20
CA ASP A 183 -0.41 18.35 9.46
C ASP A 183 0.06 17.32 10.49
N ILE A 184 -0.77 17.04 11.49
CA ILE A 184 -0.52 16.00 12.49
C ILE A 184 -0.57 14.62 11.83
N CYS A 185 -1.56 14.37 10.96
CA CYS A 185 -1.68 13.12 10.22
C CYS A 185 -0.43 12.86 9.34
N ARG A 186 0.08 13.89 8.65
CA ARG A 186 1.29 13.79 7.81
C ARG A 186 2.54 13.52 8.64
N ALA A 187 2.70 14.19 9.79
CA ALA A 187 3.80 13.92 10.71
C ALA A 187 3.75 12.47 11.24
N LEU A 188 2.56 12.01 11.63
CA LEU A 188 2.32 10.63 12.07
C LEU A 188 2.65 9.60 11.00
N ALA A 189 2.39 9.88 9.72
CA ALA A 189 2.74 8.96 8.64
C ALA A 189 4.22 8.56 8.66
N SER A 190 5.10 9.52 8.96
CA SER A 190 6.55 9.25 9.14
C SER A 190 6.80 8.37 10.36
N ASP A 191 6.14 8.61 11.49
CA ASP A 191 6.29 7.78 12.69
C ASP A 191 5.84 6.33 12.42
N PHE A 192 4.68 6.14 11.78
CA PHE A 192 4.18 4.83 11.35
C PHE A 192 5.16 4.13 10.40
N ALA A 193 5.72 4.86 9.43
CA ALA A 193 6.70 4.34 8.47
C ALA A 193 8.00 3.88 9.17
N THR A 194 8.55 4.68 10.09
CA THR A 194 9.76 4.33 10.86
C THR A 194 9.55 3.11 11.74
N LYS A 195 8.32 2.89 12.22
CA LYS A 195 7.93 1.71 12.98
C LYS A 195 7.49 0.54 12.09
N ASN A 196 7.43 0.71 10.77
CA ASN A 196 6.97 -0.27 9.81
C ASN A 196 5.57 -0.82 10.16
N ILE A 197 4.64 0.11 10.45
CA ILE A 197 3.24 -0.18 10.74
C ILE A 197 2.39 0.36 9.57
N PRO A 198 1.94 -0.50 8.64
CA PRO A 198 1.13 -0.06 7.52
C PRO A 198 -0.26 0.45 7.92
N ILE A 199 -0.68 1.55 7.29
CA ILE A 199 -2.04 2.09 7.38
C ILE A 199 -2.85 1.64 6.18
N THR A 200 -3.85 0.80 6.43
CA THR A 200 -4.92 0.52 5.48
C THR A 200 -6.03 1.55 5.70
N ALA A 201 -6.21 2.48 4.76
CA ALA A 201 -7.27 3.48 4.83
C ALA A 201 -8.50 3.02 4.04
N LEU A 202 -9.69 3.21 4.60
CA LEU A 202 -10.98 2.92 3.99
C LEU A 202 -11.76 4.23 3.91
N GLY A 203 -11.64 4.89 2.77
CA GLY A 203 -12.33 6.14 2.46
C GLY A 203 -13.74 5.86 1.98
N VAL A 204 -14.75 6.23 2.76
CA VAL A 204 -16.16 5.98 2.45
C VAL A 204 -16.77 7.18 1.75
N GLY A 205 -17.40 6.95 0.58
CA GLY A 205 -18.07 8.00 -0.19
C GLY A 205 -17.13 8.98 -0.88
N GLU A 206 -17.69 10.07 -1.41
CA GLU A 206 -16.95 11.00 -2.27
C GLU A 206 -16.24 12.13 -1.51
N ASP A 207 -16.57 12.34 -0.23
CA ASP A 207 -16.15 13.53 0.52
C ASP A 207 -14.76 13.41 1.17
N PHE A 208 -14.22 12.19 1.34
CA PHE A 208 -12.91 12.02 1.98
C PHE A 208 -11.76 12.67 1.20
N LYS A 209 -10.78 13.20 1.95
CA LYS A 209 -9.55 13.81 1.41
C LYS A 209 -8.60 12.75 0.83
N GLU A 210 -8.77 12.48 -0.46
CA GLU A 210 -7.98 11.50 -1.20
C GLU A 210 -6.47 11.68 -1.04
N ASP A 211 -5.94 12.89 -1.24
CA ASP A 211 -4.50 13.14 -1.20
C ASP A 211 -3.90 12.92 0.20
N LEU A 212 -4.69 13.11 1.26
CA LEU A 212 -4.27 12.80 2.64
C LEU A 212 -4.23 11.28 2.85
N LEU A 213 -5.32 10.56 2.58
CA LEU A 213 -5.38 9.11 2.80
C LEU A 213 -4.40 8.35 1.92
N SER A 214 -4.21 8.82 0.69
CA SER A 214 -3.19 8.33 -0.24
C SER A 214 -1.79 8.52 0.35
N HIS A 215 -1.50 9.67 0.94
CA HIS A 215 -0.21 9.91 1.59
C HIS A 215 0.00 9.03 2.84
N LEU A 216 -1.03 8.85 3.68
CA LEU A 216 -0.96 7.99 4.87
C LEU A 216 -0.67 6.52 4.50
N SER A 217 -1.39 6.01 3.50
CA SER A 217 -1.23 4.62 3.05
C SER A 217 0.09 4.41 2.31
N ASP A 218 0.46 5.28 1.36
CA ASP A 218 1.71 5.14 0.58
C ASP A 218 2.95 5.18 1.48
N SER A 219 3.05 6.20 2.34
CA SER A 219 4.26 6.44 3.15
C SER A 219 4.53 5.31 4.15
N THR A 220 3.49 4.55 4.51
CA THR A 220 3.55 3.46 5.48
C THR A 220 3.59 2.08 4.83
N GLY A 221 3.58 2.00 3.50
CA GLY A 221 3.51 0.71 2.79
C GLY A 221 2.14 0.04 2.86
N GLY A 222 1.09 0.78 3.24
CA GLY A 222 -0.29 0.33 3.36
C GLY A 222 -1.08 0.41 2.05
N THR A 223 -2.39 0.59 2.14
CA THR A 223 -3.30 0.65 0.97
C THR A 223 -4.51 1.54 1.26
N LEU A 224 -5.08 2.16 0.23
CA LEU A 224 -6.32 2.91 0.31
C LEU A 224 -7.42 2.21 -0.48
N PHE A 225 -8.56 1.94 0.17
CA PHE A 225 -9.78 1.45 -0.45
C PHE A 225 -10.80 2.57 -0.57
N TYR A 226 -11.37 2.72 -1.77
CA TYR A 226 -12.51 3.60 -2.00
C TYR A 226 -13.80 2.80 -1.82
N VAL A 227 -14.51 3.05 -0.72
CA VAL A 227 -15.77 2.40 -0.37
C VAL A 227 -16.97 3.21 -0.86
N VAL A 228 -17.89 2.60 -1.60
CA VAL A 228 -19.06 3.27 -2.20
C VAL A 228 -20.38 2.68 -1.71
N PRO A 229 -21.45 3.48 -1.51
CA PRO A 229 -22.74 3.00 -1.00
C PRO A 229 -23.51 2.07 -1.95
N GLY A 230 -23.16 2.05 -3.24
CA GLY A 230 -23.84 1.27 -4.27
C GLY A 230 -23.00 0.14 -4.87
N ASN A 231 -23.31 -0.19 -6.13
CA ASN A 231 -22.53 -1.15 -6.91
C ASN A 231 -21.13 -0.60 -7.15
N ALA A 232 -20.13 -1.37 -6.74
CA ALA A 232 -18.73 -1.04 -6.98
C ALA A 232 -18.32 -1.32 -8.43
N VAL A 233 -17.49 -0.45 -8.98
CA VAL A 233 -16.83 -0.65 -10.27
C VAL A 233 -15.31 -0.59 -10.14
N GLY A 234 -14.61 -1.37 -10.96
CA GLY A 234 -13.15 -1.34 -11.05
C GLY A 234 -12.44 -1.75 -9.74
N THR A 235 -11.97 -0.76 -8.98
CA THR A 235 -11.18 -0.91 -7.73
C THR A 235 -11.97 -0.54 -6.49
N GLN A 236 -13.21 -0.08 -6.67
CA GLN A 236 -14.09 0.30 -5.58
C GLN A 236 -14.48 -0.93 -4.76
N VAL A 237 -14.79 -0.69 -3.49
CA VAL A 237 -15.38 -1.68 -2.58
C VAL A 237 -16.82 -1.25 -2.32
N SER A 238 -17.78 -2.12 -2.57
CA SER A 238 -19.16 -1.81 -2.18
C SER A 238 -19.22 -1.79 -0.65
N ILE A 239 -19.93 -0.84 -0.06
CA ILE A 239 -20.08 -0.75 1.39
C ILE A 239 -20.69 -2.05 1.95
N LEU A 240 -21.56 -2.70 1.19
CA LEU A 240 -22.18 -3.98 1.57
C LEU A 240 -21.16 -5.14 1.60
N ASP A 241 -20.04 -5.02 0.88
CA ASP A 241 -18.95 -6.01 0.86
C ASP A 241 -17.80 -5.65 1.83
N LEU A 242 -17.93 -4.55 2.57
CA LEU A 242 -16.94 -4.11 3.56
C LEU A 242 -16.59 -5.21 4.60
N PRO A 243 -17.55 -6.02 5.12
CA PRO A 243 -17.22 -7.12 6.02
C PRO A 243 -16.24 -8.13 5.41
N ASN A 244 -16.47 -8.55 4.16
CA ASN A 244 -15.60 -9.48 3.46
C ASN A 244 -14.25 -8.85 3.16
N ARG A 245 -14.23 -7.56 2.81
CA ARG A 245 -13.00 -6.81 2.56
C ARG A 245 -12.08 -6.79 3.78
N ILE A 246 -12.61 -6.49 4.96
CA ILE A 246 -11.82 -6.45 6.20
C ILE A 246 -11.30 -7.84 6.56
N ILE A 247 -12.12 -8.88 6.41
CA ILE A 247 -11.68 -10.27 6.61
C ILE A 247 -10.56 -10.63 5.64
N ALA A 248 -10.66 -10.23 4.36
CA ALA A 248 -9.63 -10.47 3.37
C ALA A 248 -8.31 -9.74 3.70
N ASP A 249 -8.38 -8.48 4.14
CA ASP A 249 -7.20 -7.70 4.56
C ASP A 249 -6.51 -8.36 5.76
N TYR A 250 -7.31 -8.84 6.72
CA TYR A 250 -6.83 -9.59 7.87
C TYR A 250 -6.12 -10.90 7.46
N ILE A 251 -6.74 -11.70 6.58
CA ILE A 251 -6.14 -12.94 6.05
C ILE A 251 -4.84 -12.64 5.29
N GLN A 252 -4.78 -11.52 4.55
CA GLN A 252 -3.56 -11.13 3.86
C GLN A 252 -2.44 -10.78 4.84
N ALA A 253 -2.74 -10.05 5.92
CA ALA A 253 -1.76 -9.75 6.96
C ALA A 253 -1.22 -11.01 7.65
N GLN A 254 -2.06 -12.04 7.87
CA GLN A 254 -1.60 -13.33 8.39
C GLN A 254 -0.58 -14.03 7.48
N LYS A 255 -0.54 -13.70 6.19
CA LYS A 255 0.47 -14.26 5.27
C LYS A 255 1.81 -13.55 5.40
N GLU A 256 1.92 -12.42 6.09
CA GLU A 256 3.16 -11.65 6.22
C GLU A 256 4.12 -12.29 7.22
N VAL A 257 4.75 -13.38 6.80
CA VAL A 257 5.67 -14.18 7.63
C VAL A 257 7.03 -13.54 7.83
N ILE A 258 7.37 -12.52 7.02
CA ILE A 258 8.54 -11.67 7.20
C ILE A 258 8.04 -10.23 7.41
N THR A 259 8.36 -9.65 8.55
CA THR A 259 7.96 -8.29 8.91
C THR A 259 9.16 -7.41 9.22
N ASN A 260 8.92 -6.11 9.38
CA ASN A 260 9.97 -5.16 9.76
C ASN A 260 11.18 -5.21 8.81
N LEU A 261 10.95 -5.43 7.50
CA LEU A 261 12.03 -5.40 6.49
C LEU A 261 12.64 -4.01 6.49
N ALA A 262 13.94 -3.96 6.73
CA ALA A 262 14.74 -2.75 6.63
C ALA A 262 15.93 -2.97 5.71
N LEU A 263 16.08 -2.07 4.73
CA LEU A 263 17.12 -2.09 3.73
C LEU A 263 18.25 -1.13 4.10
N THR A 264 19.47 -1.64 4.12
CA THR A 264 20.69 -0.83 4.20
C THR A 264 21.29 -0.70 2.81
N VAL A 265 21.62 0.52 2.38
CA VAL A 265 22.30 0.78 1.10
C VAL A 265 23.53 1.65 1.32
N LYS A 266 24.73 1.09 1.14
CA LYS A 266 25.98 1.86 1.21
C LYS A 266 26.51 2.11 -0.19
N THR A 267 26.48 3.36 -0.64
CA THR A 267 26.98 3.74 -1.97
C THR A 267 28.43 4.22 -1.93
N VAL A 268 29.11 4.17 -3.08
CA VAL A 268 30.41 4.83 -3.25
C VAL A 268 30.21 6.30 -3.66
N LYS A 269 31.27 7.12 -3.57
CA LYS A 269 31.23 8.55 -3.95
C LYS A 269 30.63 8.75 -5.35
N GLY A 270 29.68 9.68 -5.47
CA GLY A 270 29.04 10.03 -6.75
C GLY A 270 27.99 9.03 -7.23
N VAL A 271 27.51 8.16 -6.34
CA VAL A 271 26.35 7.29 -6.53
C VAL A 271 25.36 7.60 -5.41
N GLU A 272 24.13 7.94 -5.77
CA GLU A 272 23.06 8.31 -4.85
C GLU A 272 21.87 7.37 -5.05
N LEU A 273 21.26 6.94 -3.95
CA LEU A 273 19.95 6.29 -3.99
C LEU A 273 18.89 7.39 -3.97
N ASN A 274 18.04 7.43 -4.99
CA ASN A 274 17.06 8.50 -5.19
C ASN A 274 15.63 8.04 -4.92
N ARG A 275 15.37 6.74 -4.99
CA ARG A 275 14.02 6.20 -4.79
C ARG A 275 14.05 4.73 -4.38
N ILE A 276 13.14 4.33 -3.49
CA ILE A 276 12.76 2.93 -3.26
C ILE A 276 11.24 2.84 -3.40
N VAL A 277 10.77 1.98 -4.30
CA VAL A 277 9.34 1.73 -4.50
C VAL A 277 9.07 0.24 -4.51
N ARG A 278 8.06 -0.21 -3.76
CA ARG A 278 7.50 -1.56 -3.92
C ARG A 278 6.72 -1.56 -5.23
N ALA A 279 7.08 -2.43 -6.16
CA ALA A 279 6.42 -2.57 -7.45
C ALA A 279 5.31 -3.63 -7.44
N TYR A 280 5.37 -4.58 -6.50
CA TYR A 280 4.45 -5.70 -6.34
C TYR A 280 4.49 -6.23 -4.88
N PRO A 281 3.36 -6.65 -4.27
CA PRO A 281 2.01 -6.82 -4.84
C PRO A 281 1.15 -5.55 -4.89
N THR A 282 1.56 -4.49 -4.19
CA THR A 282 0.94 -3.16 -4.30
C THR A 282 2.04 -2.10 -4.33
N GLN A 283 1.76 -0.97 -4.97
CA GLN A 283 2.72 0.13 -5.03
C GLN A 283 2.74 0.94 -3.75
N ALA A 284 3.94 1.17 -3.23
CA ALA A 284 4.21 2.08 -2.14
C ALA A 284 5.64 2.62 -2.27
N GLU A 285 5.84 3.90 -1.99
CA GLU A 285 7.15 4.55 -2.05
C GLU A 285 7.66 4.82 -0.64
N PHE A 286 8.93 4.52 -0.38
CA PHE A 286 9.51 4.57 0.94
C PHE A 286 10.45 5.77 1.10
N SER A 287 10.41 6.37 2.28
CA SER A 287 11.24 7.53 2.62
C SER A 287 12.72 7.16 2.65
N LEU A 288 13.56 8.09 2.18
CA LEU A 288 15.03 8.00 2.25
C LEU A 288 15.63 8.86 3.37
N THR A 289 14.82 9.30 4.32
CA THR A 289 15.24 10.24 5.38
C THR A 289 16.13 9.61 6.44
N GLN A 290 16.01 8.31 6.71
CA GLN A 290 16.74 7.63 7.77
C GLN A 290 17.15 6.21 7.34
N GLU A 291 18.46 5.94 7.32
CA GLU A 291 18.99 4.58 7.21
C GLU A 291 18.93 3.87 8.57
N SER A 292 18.62 2.58 8.67
CA SER A 292 18.18 1.64 7.61
C SER A 292 16.75 1.94 7.16
N TYR A 293 16.48 1.85 5.85
CA TYR A 293 15.19 2.22 5.26
C TYR A 293 14.13 1.15 5.51
N PRO A 294 13.04 1.43 6.25
CA PRO A 294 11.93 0.49 6.39
C PRO A 294 11.20 0.34 5.05
N ILE A 295 11.04 -0.89 4.58
CA ILE A 295 10.46 -1.21 3.26
C ILE A 295 9.27 -2.18 3.33
N GLY A 296 8.65 -2.33 4.50
CA GLY A 296 7.42 -3.11 4.65
C GLY A 296 7.64 -4.55 5.11
N ASN A 297 6.79 -5.43 4.59
CA ASN A 297 6.70 -6.85 4.94
C ASN A 297 6.73 -7.70 3.66
N ALA A 298 6.94 -9.02 3.78
CA ALA A 298 6.83 -9.96 2.68
C ALA A 298 5.92 -11.16 3.05
N ALA A 299 5.05 -11.52 2.12
CA ALA A 299 4.02 -12.53 2.31
C ALA A 299 4.47 -13.94 1.88
N ALA A 300 3.99 -14.96 2.59
CA ALA A 300 4.19 -16.35 2.27
C ALA A 300 3.54 -16.73 0.93
N GLY A 301 4.24 -17.56 0.16
CA GLY A 301 3.74 -18.11 -1.11
C GLY A 301 3.84 -17.16 -2.31
N ASP A 302 4.27 -15.92 -2.10
CA ASP A 302 4.34 -14.89 -3.14
C ASP A 302 5.63 -14.06 -3.04
N GLU A 303 5.89 -13.27 -4.08
CA GLU A 303 7.03 -12.38 -4.15
C GLU A 303 6.69 -10.97 -3.67
N THR A 304 7.71 -10.28 -3.18
CA THR A 304 7.67 -8.84 -2.98
C THR A 304 8.79 -8.23 -3.79
N ILE A 305 8.42 -7.34 -4.71
CA ILE A 305 9.36 -6.75 -5.67
C ILE A 305 9.54 -5.28 -5.33
N PHE A 306 10.78 -4.85 -5.21
CA PHE A 306 11.14 -3.45 -5.07
C PHE A 306 11.98 -2.99 -6.27
N ILE A 307 11.75 -1.76 -6.70
CA ILE A 307 12.61 -1.04 -7.63
C ILE A 307 13.33 0.05 -6.86
N LEU A 308 14.66 0.04 -6.95
CA LEU A 308 15.52 1.10 -6.45
C LEU A 308 16.03 1.91 -7.64
N GLU A 309 16.00 3.23 -7.52
CA GLU A 309 16.54 4.14 -8.53
C GLU A 309 17.83 4.78 -8.00
N PHE A 310 18.95 4.49 -8.66
CA PHE A 310 20.22 5.15 -8.37
C PHE A 310 20.53 6.22 -9.42
N ARG A 311 21.05 7.36 -8.98
CA ARG A 311 21.64 8.39 -9.84
C ARG A 311 23.15 8.37 -9.69
N MET A 312 23.86 8.49 -10.80
CA MET A 312 25.31 8.41 -10.82
C MET A 312 25.96 9.53 -11.62
N ASN A 313 27.08 10.03 -11.10
CA ASN A 313 27.97 10.92 -11.81
C ASN A 313 28.73 10.17 -12.91
N SER A 314 29.31 10.94 -13.84
CA SER A 314 30.20 10.42 -14.87
C SER A 314 31.38 9.64 -14.26
N ARG A 315 31.74 8.53 -14.88
CA ARG A 315 32.79 7.60 -14.43
C ARG A 315 33.62 7.12 -15.62
N PRO A 316 34.94 6.94 -15.45
CA PRO A 316 35.78 6.34 -16.47
C PRO A 316 35.43 4.86 -16.67
N ALA A 317 35.80 4.32 -17.83
CA ALA A 317 35.63 2.91 -18.13
C ALA A 317 36.32 2.04 -17.05
N SER A 318 35.53 1.22 -16.36
CA SER A 318 35.97 0.45 -15.19
C SER A 318 34.90 -0.55 -14.75
N ARG A 319 35.30 -1.66 -14.12
CA ARG A 319 34.38 -2.54 -13.40
C ARG A 319 34.44 -2.19 -11.92
N VAL A 320 33.34 -1.71 -11.34
CA VAL A 320 33.35 -1.14 -10.00
C VAL A 320 32.12 -1.55 -9.20
N ARG A 321 32.32 -1.81 -7.91
CA ARG A 321 31.24 -1.93 -6.94
C ARG A 321 30.68 -0.55 -6.66
N ILE A 322 29.42 -0.32 -7.04
CA ILE A 322 28.75 0.98 -6.90
C ILE A 322 27.96 1.09 -5.60
N ALA A 323 27.50 -0.03 -5.05
CA ALA A 323 26.77 -0.07 -3.79
C ALA A 323 26.94 -1.41 -3.06
N GLN A 324 26.53 -1.44 -1.80
CA GLN A 324 26.30 -2.64 -1.01
C GLN A 324 24.88 -2.60 -0.43
N LEU A 325 24.15 -3.70 -0.56
CA LEU A 325 22.77 -3.82 -0.10
C LEU A 325 22.67 -4.91 0.96
N GLY A 326 22.11 -4.60 2.12
CA GLY A 326 21.82 -5.57 3.18
C GLY A 326 20.37 -5.47 3.64
N LEU A 327 19.84 -6.55 4.22
CA LEU A 327 18.49 -6.57 4.79
C LEU A 327 18.54 -7.03 6.23
N THR A 328 17.66 -6.47 7.05
CA THR A 328 17.28 -7.05 8.35
C THR A 328 15.77 -7.19 8.41
N TYR A 329 15.27 -8.20 9.12
CA TYR A 329 13.85 -8.47 9.23
C TYR A 329 13.52 -9.34 10.44
N ASP A 330 12.26 -9.34 10.83
CA ASP A 330 11.70 -10.22 11.85
C ASP A 330 10.95 -11.38 11.20
N ILE A 331 10.92 -12.52 11.89
CA ILE A 331 10.17 -13.73 11.54
C ILE A 331 9.22 -14.03 12.72
N PRO A 332 8.06 -13.34 12.80
CA PRO A 332 7.18 -13.38 13.96
C PRO A 332 6.79 -14.80 14.39
N GLY A 333 6.39 -15.65 13.43
CA GLY A 333 5.94 -17.01 13.71
C GLY A 333 7.01 -17.92 14.34
N GLN A 334 8.30 -17.60 14.15
CA GLN A 334 9.42 -18.32 14.74
C GLN A 334 10.11 -17.54 15.88
N ASN A 335 9.60 -16.36 16.23
CA ASN A 335 10.16 -15.46 17.25
C ASN A 335 11.68 -15.23 17.10
N ARG A 336 12.14 -14.99 15.87
CA ARG A 336 13.56 -14.78 15.57
C ARG A 336 13.75 -13.66 14.56
N ARG A 337 14.97 -13.11 14.53
CA ARG A 337 15.39 -12.16 13.50
C ARG A 337 16.17 -12.87 12.39
N GLY A 338 16.12 -12.31 11.20
CA GLY A 338 16.95 -12.71 10.08
C GLY A 338 17.66 -11.51 9.47
N GLU A 339 18.72 -11.81 8.73
CA GLU A 339 19.47 -10.82 7.98
C GLU A 339 19.92 -11.38 6.64
N LEU A 340 20.07 -10.48 5.66
CA LEU A 340 20.88 -10.71 4.48
C LEU A 340 22.15 -9.85 4.63
N PRO A 341 23.34 -10.46 4.75
CA PRO A 341 24.57 -9.70 4.86
C PRO A 341 24.80 -8.87 3.59
N PRO A 342 25.56 -7.76 3.67
CA PRO A 342 25.77 -6.85 2.55
C PRO A 342 26.23 -7.55 1.27
N GLN A 343 25.40 -7.47 0.22
CA GLN A 343 25.67 -7.95 -1.14
C GLN A 343 26.23 -6.83 -2.00
N ASN A 344 27.24 -7.13 -2.81
CA ASN A 344 27.89 -6.15 -3.68
C ASN A 344 27.07 -5.93 -4.95
N LEU A 345 26.72 -4.68 -5.26
CA LEU A 345 26.23 -4.29 -6.57
C LEU A 345 27.41 -3.81 -7.42
N VAL A 346 27.76 -4.60 -8.43
CA VAL A 346 28.88 -4.33 -9.35
C VAL A 346 28.35 -4.00 -10.74
N VAL A 347 28.86 -2.93 -11.34
CA VAL A 347 28.51 -2.49 -12.69
C VAL A 347 29.80 -2.25 -13.49
N GLN A 348 29.75 -2.54 -14.78
CA GLN A 348 30.86 -2.29 -15.70
C GLN A 348 30.60 -1.07 -16.57
N PHE A 349 31.43 -0.05 -16.45
CA PHE A 349 31.45 1.13 -17.30
C PHE A 349 32.30 0.84 -18.55
N VAL A 350 31.70 1.01 -19.73
CA VAL A 350 32.33 0.69 -21.02
C VAL A 350 32.45 1.94 -21.89
N ALA A 351 33.54 2.04 -22.66
CA ALA A 351 33.72 3.13 -23.61
C ALA A 351 32.75 2.98 -24.79
N GLY A 352 32.15 4.09 -25.22
CA GLY A 352 31.13 4.11 -26.29
C GLY A 352 29.76 3.59 -25.86
N GLN A 353 28.74 3.75 -26.73
CA GLN A 353 27.36 3.38 -26.39
C GLN A 353 26.97 1.94 -26.77
N GLY A 354 27.81 1.22 -27.51
CA GLY A 354 27.46 -0.09 -28.10
C GLY A 354 27.20 -1.21 -27.09
N GLY A 355 27.93 -1.23 -25.97
CA GLY A 355 27.78 -2.26 -24.93
C GLY A 355 26.63 -2.02 -23.94
N ALA A 356 25.97 -0.87 -24.00
CA ALA A 356 24.92 -0.47 -23.05
C ALA A 356 23.50 -0.71 -23.58
N THR A 357 23.34 -1.52 -24.63
CA THR A 357 22.05 -1.69 -25.32
C THR A 357 21.18 -2.78 -24.71
N GLN A 358 21.79 -3.81 -24.12
CA GLN A 358 21.05 -4.89 -23.48
C GLN A 358 20.50 -4.43 -22.13
N VAL A 359 19.18 -4.51 -21.99
CA VAL A 359 18.46 -4.23 -20.75
C VAL A 359 17.78 -5.48 -20.26
N ASP A 360 17.71 -5.64 -18.94
CA ASP A 360 16.84 -6.63 -18.32
C ASP A 360 15.38 -6.18 -18.48
N GLN A 361 14.62 -6.96 -19.24
CA GLN A 361 13.25 -6.59 -19.60
C GLN A 361 12.31 -6.68 -18.38
N GLU A 362 12.53 -7.61 -17.47
CA GLU A 362 11.70 -7.77 -16.27
C GLU A 362 11.85 -6.56 -15.34
N VAL A 363 13.10 -6.12 -15.10
CA VAL A 363 13.36 -4.89 -14.32
C VAL A 363 12.66 -3.70 -14.98
N MET A 364 12.77 -3.57 -16.30
CA MET A 364 12.17 -2.47 -17.02
C MET A 364 10.63 -2.50 -17.00
N ASP A 365 10.01 -3.68 -17.06
CA ASP A 365 8.55 -3.80 -17.00
C ASP A 365 8.01 -3.43 -15.61
N TYR A 366 8.71 -3.80 -14.52
CA TYR A 366 8.38 -3.30 -13.18
C TYR A 366 8.61 -1.81 -13.01
N VAL A 367 9.65 -1.23 -13.63
CA VAL A 367 9.84 0.23 -13.71
C VAL A 367 8.65 0.88 -14.43
N GLN A 368 8.19 0.31 -15.56
CA GLN A 368 7.01 0.82 -16.25
C GLN A 368 5.74 0.72 -15.40
N GLN A 369 5.55 -0.39 -14.68
CA GLN A 369 4.45 -0.53 -13.73
C GLN A 369 4.45 0.59 -12.70
N CYS A 370 5.60 0.91 -12.09
CA CYS A 370 5.75 2.01 -11.13
C CYS A 370 5.49 3.40 -11.75
N ASN A 371 5.73 3.57 -13.06
CA ASN A 371 5.53 4.85 -13.75
C ASN A 371 4.05 5.12 -14.09
N ILE A 372 3.21 4.09 -14.19
CA ILE A 372 1.77 4.25 -14.48
C ILE A 372 1.10 5.13 -13.42
N SER A 373 1.39 4.91 -12.13
CA SER A 373 0.81 5.69 -11.03
C SER A 373 1.22 7.17 -11.10
N ASN A 374 2.45 7.47 -11.48
CA ASN A 374 2.92 8.84 -11.70
C ASN A 374 2.16 9.54 -12.84
N LEU A 375 1.95 8.85 -13.97
CA LEU A 375 1.20 9.40 -15.11
C LEU A 375 -0.27 9.65 -14.73
N VAL A 376 -0.92 8.70 -14.04
CA VAL A 376 -2.31 8.84 -13.57
C VAL A 376 -2.44 10.00 -12.57
N ASN A 377 -1.50 10.12 -11.63
CA ASN A 377 -1.49 11.23 -10.66
C ASN A 377 -1.33 12.59 -11.35
N GLN A 378 -0.48 12.70 -12.37
CA GLN A 378 -0.31 13.93 -13.12
C GLN A 378 -1.55 14.25 -13.96
N ALA A 379 -2.09 13.26 -14.70
CA ALA A 379 -3.25 13.42 -15.54
C ALA A 379 -4.47 13.91 -14.74
N THR A 380 -4.74 13.27 -13.60
CA THR A 380 -5.88 13.61 -12.74
C THR A 380 -5.74 14.98 -12.06
N LYS A 381 -4.52 15.47 -11.82
CA LYS A 381 -4.28 16.80 -11.26
C LYS A 381 -4.49 17.93 -12.27
N ILE A 382 -4.20 17.67 -13.56
CA ILE A 382 -4.30 18.70 -14.60
C ILE A 382 -5.60 18.64 -15.39
N ALA A 383 -6.39 17.57 -15.27
CA ALA A 383 -7.58 17.32 -16.08
C ALA A 383 -8.54 18.51 -16.19
N ASP A 384 -8.78 19.23 -15.09
CA ASP A 384 -9.71 20.38 -15.08
C ASP A 384 -9.13 21.63 -15.78
N ARG A 385 -7.80 21.73 -15.85
CA ARG A 385 -7.08 22.88 -16.44
C ARG A 385 -6.67 22.65 -17.89
N ASP A 386 -6.23 21.44 -18.20
CA ASP A 386 -5.75 21.01 -19.50
C ASP A 386 -6.23 19.57 -19.81
N PRO A 387 -7.49 19.41 -20.26
CA PRO A 387 -8.06 18.10 -20.58
C PRO A 387 -7.30 17.38 -21.70
N GLN A 388 -6.73 18.11 -22.66
CA GLN A 388 -5.98 17.53 -23.78
C GLN A 388 -4.69 16.90 -23.27
N LYS A 389 -3.94 17.61 -22.42
CA LYS A 389 -2.72 17.06 -21.83
C LYS A 389 -3.00 15.89 -20.88
N ALA A 390 -4.09 15.96 -20.12
CA ALA A 390 -4.53 14.84 -19.29
C ALA A 390 -4.82 13.59 -20.14
N GLU A 391 -5.48 13.75 -21.29
CA GLU A 391 -5.76 12.64 -22.20
C GLU A 391 -4.48 11.99 -22.75
N GLU A 392 -3.48 12.79 -23.14
CA GLU A 392 -2.17 12.28 -23.59
C GLU A 392 -1.46 11.44 -22.51
N LEU A 393 -1.51 11.91 -21.25
CA LEU A 393 -0.94 11.22 -20.11
C LEU A 393 -1.66 9.91 -19.83
N LEU A 394 -3.01 9.92 -19.84
CA LEU A 394 -3.82 8.70 -19.67
C LEU A 394 -3.59 7.70 -20.81
N GLU A 395 -3.46 8.16 -22.05
CA GLU A 395 -3.19 7.28 -23.19
C GLU A 395 -1.79 6.66 -23.11
N THR A 396 -0.82 7.42 -22.62
CA THR A 396 0.52 6.89 -22.34
C THR A 396 0.48 5.84 -21.25
N ALA A 397 -0.22 6.11 -20.13
CA ALA A 397 -0.42 5.15 -19.07
C ALA A 397 -1.14 3.88 -19.56
N ARG A 398 -2.16 4.03 -20.42
CA ARG A 398 -2.92 2.90 -20.98
C ARG A 398 -2.05 2.04 -21.88
N ARG A 399 -1.26 2.62 -22.79
CA ARG A 399 -0.34 1.86 -23.65
C ARG A 399 0.70 1.08 -22.84
N MET A 400 1.22 1.68 -21.76
CA MET A 400 2.13 0.98 -20.83
C MET A 400 1.43 -0.19 -20.12
N THR A 401 0.20 0.04 -19.66
CA THR A 401 -0.65 -0.95 -19.00
C THR A 401 -0.93 -2.17 -19.91
N VAL A 402 -1.26 -1.92 -21.18
CA VAL A 402 -1.44 -2.96 -22.21
C VAL A 402 -0.15 -3.75 -22.42
N ARG A 403 1.00 -3.06 -22.53
CA ARG A 403 2.29 -3.70 -22.75
C ARG A 403 2.67 -4.68 -21.64
N ILE A 404 2.37 -4.34 -20.39
CA ILE A 404 2.64 -5.21 -19.23
C ILE A 404 1.51 -6.21 -18.95
N GLY A 405 0.45 -6.24 -19.77
CA GLY A 405 -0.64 -7.23 -19.65
C GLY A 405 -1.63 -6.97 -18.50
N ASN A 406 -1.68 -5.75 -17.96
CA ASN A 406 -2.52 -5.42 -16.81
C ASN A 406 -3.94 -5.01 -17.23
N LYS A 407 -4.78 -6.00 -17.54
CA LYS A 407 -6.14 -5.79 -18.07
C LYS A 407 -7.05 -4.98 -17.15
N GLU A 408 -6.98 -5.22 -15.85
CA GLU A 408 -7.88 -4.54 -14.92
C GLU A 408 -7.59 -3.04 -14.80
N MET A 409 -6.30 -2.66 -14.86
CA MET A 409 -5.92 -1.25 -14.92
C MET A 409 -6.24 -0.64 -16.28
N GLU A 410 -6.15 -1.41 -17.37
CA GLU A 410 -6.54 -0.96 -18.71
C GLU A 410 -8.02 -0.57 -18.76
N GLU A 411 -8.90 -1.41 -18.22
CA GLU A 411 -10.34 -1.13 -18.11
C GLU A 411 -10.61 0.16 -17.32
N SER A 412 -9.90 0.35 -16.20
CA SER A 412 -10.01 1.55 -15.36
C SER A 412 -9.61 2.82 -16.12
N LEU A 413 -8.51 2.76 -16.88
CA LEU A 413 -8.05 3.89 -17.70
C LEU A 413 -8.98 4.18 -18.88
N ASN A 414 -9.52 3.15 -19.52
CA ASN A 414 -10.51 3.31 -20.58
C ASN A 414 -11.75 4.07 -20.09
N GLY A 415 -12.25 3.74 -18.89
CA GLY A 415 -13.36 4.46 -18.27
C GLY A 415 -13.06 5.96 -18.08
N ALA A 416 -11.90 6.28 -17.49
CA ALA A 416 -11.50 7.67 -17.27
C ALA A 416 -11.28 8.45 -18.57
N GLN A 417 -10.68 7.85 -19.60
CA GLN A 417 -10.52 8.49 -20.90
C GLN A 417 -11.87 8.76 -21.58
N GLN A 418 -12.81 7.81 -21.50
CA GLN A 418 -14.15 8.01 -22.05
C GLN A 418 -14.89 9.16 -21.36
N GLU A 419 -14.80 9.25 -20.04
CA GLU A 419 -15.39 10.34 -19.27
C GLU A 419 -14.74 11.69 -19.61
N LEU A 420 -13.41 11.75 -19.63
CA LEU A 420 -12.66 12.96 -19.96
C LEU A 420 -13.01 13.46 -21.37
N ARG A 421 -13.13 12.57 -22.36
CA ARG A 421 -13.52 12.93 -23.74
C ARG A 421 -14.95 13.49 -23.81
N LYS A 422 -15.87 12.92 -23.05
CA LYS A 422 -17.30 13.30 -23.07
C LYS A 422 -17.56 14.60 -22.30
N THR A 423 -16.95 14.75 -21.13
CA THR A 423 -17.28 15.81 -20.17
C THR A 423 -16.23 16.91 -20.10
N ARG A 424 -15.04 16.69 -20.67
CA ARG A 424 -13.83 17.51 -20.49
C ARG A 424 -13.36 17.62 -19.04
N GLN A 425 -13.82 16.73 -18.17
CA GLN A 425 -13.47 16.67 -16.75
C GLN A 425 -13.31 15.21 -16.30
N ILE A 426 -12.71 14.99 -15.14
CA ILE A 426 -12.71 13.70 -14.46
C ILE A 426 -13.40 13.88 -13.11
N SER A 427 -14.53 13.20 -12.92
CA SER A 427 -15.25 13.22 -11.65
C SER A 427 -14.39 12.75 -10.47
N ALA A 428 -14.76 13.15 -9.26
CA ALA A 428 -14.07 12.74 -8.05
C ALA A 428 -14.05 11.20 -7.90
N GLY A 429 -15.18 10.54 -8.17
CA GLY A 429 -15.29 9.08 -8.12
C GLY A 429 -14.35 8.38 -9.12
N THR A 430 -14.31 8.83 -10.37
CA THR A 430 -13.41 8.24 -11.38
C THR A 430 -11.95 8.50 -11.06
N ARG A 431 -11.60 9.71 -10.64
CA ARG A 431 -10.24 10.06 -10.19
C ARG A 431 -9.75 9.12 -9.09
N LYS A 432 -10.57 8.93 -8.04
CA LYS A 432 -10.30 7.99 -6.93
C LYS A 432 -10.09 6.57 -7.45
N THR A 433 -11.00 6.10 -8.30
CA THR A 433 -10.96 4.74 -8.85
C THR A 433 -9.67 4.46 -9.63
N VAL A 434 -9.27 5.37 -10.54
CA VAL A 434 -8.06 5.17 -11.35
C VAL A 434 -6.77 5.31 -10.54
N LYS A 435 -6.71 6.25 -9.59
CA LYS A 435 -5.55 6.39 -8.70
C LYS A 435 -5.36 5.15 -7.83
N MET A 436 -6.44 4.60 -7.26
CA MET A 436 -6.36 3.35 -6.50
C MET A 436 -6.00 2.15 -7.38
N GLY A 437 -6.50 2.11 -8.61
CA GLY A 437 -6.13 1.09 -9.59
C GLY A 437 -4.64 1.07 -9.90
N ALA A 438 -4.06 2.25 -10.14
CA ALA A 438 -2.66 2.38 -10.50
C ALA A 438 -1.70 1.87 -9.41
N LYS A 439 -2.16 1.80 -8.15
CA LYS A 439 -1.37 1.35 -7.00
C LYS A 439 -1.71 -0.07 -6.55
N GLY A 440 -2.99 -0.42 -6.56
CA GLY A 440 -3.48 -1.68 -6.01
C GLY A 440 -3.55 -2.82 -7.02
N LYS A 441 -3.74 -2.52 -8.31
CA LYS A 441 -3.86 -3.53 -9.38
C LYS A 441 -2.52 -3.67 -10.06
N THR A 442 -1.56 -4.28 -9.38
CA THR A 442 -0.26 -4.61 -9.96
C THR A 442 -0.26 -6.03 -10.54
N VAL A 443 0.57 -6.28 -11.54
CA VAL A 443 0.76 -7.63 -12.09
C VAL A 443 2.13 -8.17 -11.70
N LYS A 444 2.18 -9.49 -11.47
CA LYS A 444 3.44 -10.22 -11.35
C LYS A 444 4.00 -10.41 -12.76
N ILE A 445 5.26 -10.06 -12.96
CA ILE A 445 5.96 -10.10 -14.25
C ILE A 445 7.20 -10.96 -14.07
N GLY A 446 7.56 -11.76 -15.09
CA GLY A 446 8.73 -12.65 -15.04
C GLY A 446 8.46 -14.00 -14.37
N SER A 447 9.53 -14.79 -14.22
CA SER A 447 9.50 -16.13 -13.60
C SER A 447 9.54 -16.05 -12.08
N ASP A 448 9.10 -17.13 -11.43
CA ASP A 448 9.18 -17.25 -9.99
C ASP A 448 10.65 -17.32 -9.55
N ILE A 449 11.04 -16.66 -8.45
CA ILE A 449 12.40 -16.82 -7.91
C ILE A 449 12.71 -18.26 -7.48
N ASN A 450 11.66 -19.05 -7.21
CA ASN A 450 11.78 -20.47 -6.88
C ASN A 450 11.62 -21.40 -8.09
N ASP A 451 11.38 -20.88 -9.29
CA ASP A 451 11.46 -21.70 -10.50
C ASP A 451 12.94 -22.03 -10.71
N GLU A 452 13.39 -23.17 -10.16
CA GLU A 452 14.62 -23.78 -10.64
C GLU A 452 14.46 -23.97 -12.15
N LEU A 453 15.39 -23.43 -12.94
CA LEU A 453 15.52 -23.79 -14.36
C LEU A 453 15.37 -25.32 -14.43
N SER A 454 14.41 -25.80 -15.21
CA SER A 454 14.24 -27.24 -15.40
C SER A 454 15.58 -27.85 -15.83
N GLU A 455 15.86 -29.13 -15.52
CA GLU A 455 17.09 -29.79 -15.97
C GLU A 455 17.29 -29.67 -17.50
N GLU A 456 16.21 -29.54 -18.27
CA GLU A 456 16.23 -29.24 -19.71
C GLU A 456 16.72 -27.82 -20.04
N GLU A 457 16.33 -26.81 -19.26
CA GLU A 457 16.82 -25.44 -19.41
C GLU A 457 18.26 -25.28 -18.95
N MET A 458 18.66 -25.99 -17.89
CA MET A 458 20.06 -26.06 -17.46
C MET A 458 20.94 -26.73 -18.53
N ARG A 459 20.50 -27.83 -19.15
CA ARG A 459 21.21 -28.46 -20.28
C ARG A 459 21.36 -27.55 -21.50
N LYS A 460 20.33 -26.77 -21.82
CA LYS A 460 20.39 -25.78 -22.92
C LYS A 460 21.36 -24.64 -22.64
N LEU A 461 21.53 -24.24 -21.38
CA LEU A 461 22.46 -23.19 -20.97
C LEU A 461 23.91 -23.68 -20.83
N THR A 462 24.14 -24.95 -20.48
CA THR A 462 25.49 -25.52 -20.35
C THR A 462 26.05 -26.12 -21.64
N GLY A 463 25.24 -26.24 -22.70
CA GLY A 463 25.69 -26.77 -23.99
C GLY A 463 26.13 -28.24 -23.94
N THR A 464 25.56 -29.03 -23.02
CA THR A 464 25.82 -30.48 -22.86
C THR A 464 24.60 -31.31 -23.14
#